data_AF-A0A0J1GEQ2-F1
#
_entry.id   AF-A0A0J1GEQ2-F1
#
_cell.length_a   1.000
_cell.length_b   1.000
_cell.length_c   1.000
_cell.angle_alpha   90.00
_cell.angle_beta   90.00
_cell.angle_gamma   90.00
#
_symmetry.space_group_name_H-M   'P 1'
#
loop_
_entity.id
_entity.type
_entity.pdbx_description
1 polymer ?
#
loop_
_entity_poly.entity_id
_entity_poly.type
_entity_poly.pdbx_seq_one_letter_code
_entity_poly.pdbx_strand_id
1 'polypeptide(L)'
;MNIESMAGQKFEEAFIHYNTAYRRLLFQYALKDFNNNLITVSAGNMLIPDCLNEIFTSEWLSLLNIDVKLQMEEVMLPRERA
;
A
#
# COMPACT_ATOMS: atom_id res chain seq x y z
N MET A 1 -28.37 -6.53 0.92
CA MET A 1 -26.89 -6.63 0.97
C MET A 1 -26.45 -5.79 2.15
N ASN A 2 -25.75 -6.37 3.13
CA ASN A 2 -25.45 -5.70 4.40
C ASN A 2 -24.30 -4.69 4.21
N ILE A 3 -24.45 -3.45 4.68
CA ILE A 3 -23.47 -2.36 4.48
C ILE A 3 -22.08 -2.76 5.05
N GLU A 4 -22.07 -3.48 6.17
CA GLU A 4 -20.86 -4.03 6.80
C GLU A 4 -20.09 -4.99 5.89
N SER A 5 -20.81 -5.79 5.08
CA SER A 5 -20.21 -6.73 4.13
C SER A 5 -19.58 -6.00 2.93
N MET A 6 -20.13 -4.85 2.51
CA MET A 6 -19.57 -4.05 1.42
C MET A 6 -18.37 -3.22 1.88
N ALA A 7 -18.39 -2.70 3.11
CA ALA A 7 -17.26 -1.95 3.69
C ALA A 7 -16.03 -2.85 3.87
N GLY A 8 -16.22 -4.09 4.36
CA GLY A 8 -15.15 -5.07 4.49
C GLY A 8 -14.51 -5.44 3.16
N GLN A 9 -15.32 -5.66 2.11
CA GLN A 9 -14.82 -5.97 0.77
C GLN A 9 -14.01 -4.82 0.15
N LYS A 10 -14.49 -3.58 0.27
CA LYS A 10 -13.75 -2.40 -0.24
C LYS A 10 -12.40 -2.20 0.47
N PHE A 11 -12.33 -2.51 1.77
CA PHE A 11 -11.07 -2.46 2.51
C PHE A 11 -10.08 -3.53 2.03
N GLU A 12 -10.55 -4.77 1.82
CA GLU A 12 -9.71 -5.86 1.34
C GLU A 12 -9.15 -5.57 -0.07
N GLU A 13 -10.00 -5.05 -0.97
CA GLU A 13 -9.57 -4.60 -2.29
C GLU A 13 -8.51 -3.50 -2.20
N ALA A 14 -8.75 -2.44 -1.42
CA ALA A 14 -7.77 -1.37 -1.22
C ALA A 14 -6.44 -1.89 -0.66
N PHE A 15 -6.49 -2.82 0.29
CA PHE A 15 -5.30 -3.45 0.88
C PHE A 15 -4.51 -4.29 -0.13
N ILE A 16 -5.19 -5.04 -0.99
CA ILE A 16 -4.55 -5.83 -2.06
C ILE A 16 -3.88 -4.89 -3.08
N HIS A 17 -4.58 -3.84 -3.49
CA HIS A 17 -4.06 -2.84 -4.42
C HIS A 17 -2.79 -2.16 -3.87
N TYR A 18 -2.86 -1.69 -2.62
CA TYR A 18 -1.74 -1.10 -1.90
C TYR A 18 -0.52 -2.02 -1.86
N ASN A 19 -0.70 -3.28 -1.41
CA ASN A 19 0.41 -4.23 -1.31
C ASN A 19 0.99 -4.58 -2.69
N THR A 20 0.16 -4.65 -3.71
CA THR A 20 0.59 -4.93 -5.08
C THR A 20 1.46 -3.79 -5.62
N ALA A 21 1.04 -2.55 -5.43
CA ALA A 21 1.81 -1.37 -5.84
C ALA A 21 3.13 -1.26 -5.08
N TYR A 22 3.09 -1.43 -3.76
CA TYR A 22 4.28 -1.44 -2.90
C TYR A 22 5.31 -2.47 -3.35
N ARG A 23 4.87 -3.72 -3.56
CA ARG A 23 5.75 -4.79 -4.04
C ARG A 23 6.36 -4.42 -5.39
N ARG A 24 5.57 -3.92 -6.35
CA ARG A 24 6.09 -3.52 -7.66
C ARG A 24 7.22 -2.50 -7.54
N LEU A 25 7.04 -1.44 -6.75
CA LEU A 25 8.09 -0.44 -6.50
C LEU A 25 9.32 -1.04 -5.82
N LEU A 26 9.13 -1.91 -4.82
CA LEU A 26 10.23 -2.63 -4.19
C LEU A 26 11.03 -3.44 -5.21
N PHE A 27 10.38 -4.24 -6.06
CA PHE A 27 11.07 -5.03 -7.09
C PHE A 27 11.81 -4.18 -8.13
N GLN A 28 11.31 -2.97 -8.39
CA GLN A 28 11.91 -2.02 -9.32
C GLN A 28 13.19 -1.40 -8.77
N TYR A 29 13.16 -0.94 -7.51
CA TYR A 29 14.23 -0.14 -6.91
C TYR A 29 15.13 -0.91 -5.94
N ALA A 30 14.79 -2.15 -5.59
CA ALA A 30 15.62 -2.96 -4.72
C ALA A 30 16.93 -3.38 -5.39
N LEU A 31 17.96 -3.52 -4.56
CA LEU A 31 19.26 -4.04 -4.91
C LEU A 31 19.14 -5.49 -5.39
N LYS A 32 19.85 -5.79 -6.48
CA LYS A 32 19.91 -7.12 -7.08
C LYS A 32 21.34 -7.61 -7.15
N ASP A 33 21.52 -8.92 -7.08
CA ASP A 33 22.81 -9.54 -7.30
C ASP A 33 23.19 -9.54 -8.80
N PHE A 34 24.35 -10.08 -9.13
CA PHE A 34 24.84 -10.18 -10.50
C PHE A 34 23.98 -11.08 -11.41
N ASN A 35 23.14 -11.93 -10.84
CA ASN A 35 22.17 -12.77 -11.54
C ASN A 35 20.78 -12.12 -11.63
N ASN A 36 20.65 -10.85 -11.24
CA ASN A 36 19.39 -10.10 -11.19
C ASN A 36 18.38 -10.65 -10.16
N ASN A 37 18.83 -11.41 -9.15
CA ASN A 37 17.99 -11.82 -8.03
C ASN A 37 17.94 -10.72 -6.98
N LEU A 38 16.80 -10.58 -6.30
CA LEU A 38 16.66 -9.62 -5.20
C LEU A 38 17.56 -9.99 -4.02
N ILE A 39 18.26 -8.98 -3.49
CA ILE A 39 19.00 -9.11 -2.24
C ILE A 39 18.08 -8.74 -1.09
N THR A 40 17.96 -9.64 -0.12
CA THR A 40 17.19 -9.44 1.10
C THR A 40 18.09 -9.49 2.33
N VAL A 41 17.69 -8.76 3.38
CA VAL A 41 18.28 -8.94 4.71
C VAL A 41 17.76 -10.22 5.36
N SER A 42 18.36 -10.63 6.47
CA SER A 42 17.94 -11.80 7.26
C SER A 42 16.46 -11.77 7.69
N ALA A 43 15.87 -10.58 7.82
CA ALA A 43 14.44 -10.39 8.10
C ALA A 43 13.52 -10.54 6.87
N GLY A 44 14.07 -10.82 5.69
CA GLY A 44 13.33 -10.97 4.43
C GLY A 44 12.99 -9.66 3.71
N ASN A 45 13.39 -8.51 4.26
CA ASN A 45 13.14 -7.21 3.62
C ASN A 45 14.10 -7.00 2.44
N MET A 46 13.57 -6.48 1.34
CA MET A 46 14.38 -6.07 0.19
C MET A 46 15.14 -4.79 0.52
N LEU A 47 16.39 -4.70 0.07
CA LEU A 47 17.22 -3.52 0.28
C LEU A 47 17.04 -2.53 -0.86
N ILE A 48 16.80 -1.25 -0.58
CA ILE A 48 16.82 -0.18 -1.59
C ILE A 48 18.14 0.59 -1.44
N PRO A 49 18.92 0.81 -2.52
CA PRO A 49 20.12 1.63 -2.47
C PRO A 49 19.84 3.05 -2.00
N ASP A 50 20.73 3.63 -1.19
CA ASP A 50 20.54 4.99 -0.63
C ASP A 50 20.30 6.06 -1.72
N CYS A 51 20.96 5.94 -2.87
CA CYS A 51 20.78 6.85 -4.01
C CYS A 51 19.39 6.79 -4.67
N LEU A 52 18.61 5.74 -4.41
CA LEU A 52 17.26 5.54 -4.93
C LEU A 52 16.18 5.69 -3.84
N ASN A 53 16.57 5.80 -2.57
CA ASN A 53 15.64 5.83 -1.45
C ASN A 53 14.69 7.04 -1.51
N GLU A 54 15.21 8.22 -1.87
CA GLU A 54 14.38 9.43 -2.05
C GLU A 54 13.36 9.27 -3.19
N ILE A 55 13.77 8.68 -4.31
CA ILE A 55 12.91 8.43 -5.48
C ILE A 55 11.81 7.43 -5.10
N PHE A 56 12.20 6.30 -4.52
CA PHE A 56 11.27 5.28 -4.02
C PHE A 56 10.25 5.90 -3.05
N THR A 57 10.72 6.67 -2.06
CA THR A 57 9.87 7.30 -1.06
C THR A 57 8.90 8.30 -1.69
N SER A 58 9.36 9.12 -2.65
CA SER A 58 8.53 10.09 -3.35
C SER A 58 7.44 9.44 -4.19
N GLU A 59 7.77 8.41 -4.97
CA GLU A 59 6.79 7.67 -5.76
C GLU A 59 5.80 6.92 -4.88
N TRP A 60 6.29 6.33 -3.79
CA TRP A 60 5.46 5.63 -2.84
C TRP A 60 4.44 6.55 -2.16
N LEU A 61 4.89 7.72 -1.68
CA LEU A 61 4.02 8.74 -1.10
C LEU A 61 3.00 9.27 -2.13
N SER A 62 3.40 9.41 -3.39
CA SER A 62 2.50 9.86 -4.46
C SER A 62 1.36 8.86 -4.69
N LEU A 63 1.65 7.56 -4.68
CA LEU A 63 0.64 6.50 -4.79
C LEU A 63 -0.31 6.49 -3.58
N LEU A 64 0.25 6.61 -2.38
CA LEU A 64 -0.52 6.73 -1.15
C LEU A 64 -1.48 7.93 -1.19
N ASN A 65 -1.04 9.07 -1.72
CA ASN A 65 -1.86 10.28 -1.75
C ASN A 65 -2.99 10.22 -2.80
N ILE A 66 -2.89 9.33 -3.80
CA ILE A 66 -3.96 9.04 -4.75
C ILE A 66 -5.04 8.16 -4.10
N ASP A 67 -4.65 7.14 -3.33
CA ASP A 67 -5.59 6.22 -2.67
C ASP A 67 -6.16 6.74 -1.33
N VAL A 68 -5.46 7.63 -0.60
CA VAL A 68 -5.98 8.26 0.64
C VAL A 68 -7.11 9.27 0.37
N LYS A 69 -7.39 9.61 -0.90
CA LYS A 69 -8.66 10.25 -1.29
C LYS A 69 -9.88 9.31 -1.23
N LEU A 70 -9.77 8.16 -0.56
CA LEU A 70 -10.91 7.44 -0.01
C LEU A 70 -11.75 8.40 0.82
N GLN A 71 -12.88 8.84 0.25
CA GLN A 71 -13.87 9.66 0.93
C GLN A 71 -14.27 8.97 2.23
N MET A 72 -13.79 9.48 3.36
CA MET A 72 -14.37 9.19 4.66
C MET A 72 -15.75 9.84 4.68
N GLU A 73 -16.76 9.12 4.19
CA GLU A 73 -18.14 9.49 4.51
C GLU A 73 -18.37 9.19 5.99
N GLU A 74 -18.79 10.22 6.71
CA GLU A 74 -19.15 10.14 8.12
C GLU A 74 -20.33 9.18 8.25
N VAL A 75 -20.09 7.98 8.79
CA VAL A 75 -21.16 7.01 9.08
C VAL A 75 -21.96 7.56 10.26
N MET A 76 -23.01 8.31 9.96
CA MET A 76 -24.01 8.72 10.95
C MET A 76 -24.69 7.45 11.47
N LEU A 77 -24.28 7.02 12.67
CA LEU A 77 -25.02 5.98 13.40
C LEU A 77 -26.47 6.46 13.55
N PRO A 78 -27.47 5.57 13.36
CA PRO A 78 -28.86 5.94 13.54
C PRO A 78 -29.02 6.49 14.95
N ARG A 79 -29.43 7.76 15.07
CA ARG A 79 -29.83 8.32 16.36
C ARG A 79 -30.88 7.37 16.94
N GLU A 80 -30.58 6.78 18.09
CA GLU A 80 -31.58 6.10 18.89
C GLU A 80 -32.75 7.08 19.03
N ARG A 81 -33.89 6.71 18.45
CA ARG A 81 -35.13 7.46 18.58
C ARG A 81 -35.52 7.38 20.05
N ALA A 82 -35.15 8.40 20.82
CA ALA A 82 -35.76 8.73 22.10
C ALA A 82 -37.14 9.34 21.86
#